data_AF-A0A8H3GM12-F1
#
_entry.id   AF-A0A8H3GM12-F1
#
_cell.length_a   1.000
_cell.length_b   1.000
_cell.length_c   1.000
_cell.angle_alpha   90.00
_cell.angle_beta   90.00
_cell.angle_gamma   90.00
#
_symmetry.space_group_name_H-M   'P 1'
#
loop_
_entity.id
_entity.type
_entity.pdbx_description
1 polymer ?
#
loop_
_entity_poly.entity_id
_entity_poly.type
_entity_poly.pdbx_seq_one_letter_code
_entity_poly.pdbx_strand_id
1 'polypeptide(L)'
;MSDKVQTAWVSRPVGGIPVSADLAPSIIFAVLYALLLPNIIYNFFIRKPRAWNVIQISTVIFAVERIAWCIIRAIQATHPEKRSSGGLMNYVQVTVALGFVGVSSEAIKLLRCTLVNTTLPENGASKDRRSARRYYRYFCVFFELSFLGATIPGIIAGGKYNSARFDQAKADENMHLLKASSSVALALQVVTVLISLLAAFKVKEIDRMRCFELAGLTLLIMSPPIYRLCVLSVRTIDVFAPIPTSDRVLFYIFHLAPEWICVSILLSTNVRARFGTGRWGDYEIAESERDKRLKKAEEEAKRLQQSPANGTETV
;
A
#
# COMPACT_ATOMS: atom_id res chain seq x y z
N MET A 1 35.55 -10.39 -9.69
CA MET A 1 34.32 -11.06 -9.22
C MET A 1 34.27 -12.40 -9.92
N SER A 2 34.15 -13.51 -9.19
CA SER A 2 34.23 -14.86 -9.78
C SER A 2 33.14 -15.04 -10.84
N ASP A 3 33.57 -15.32 -12.07
CA ASP A 3 32.75 -15.66 -13.24
C ASP A 3 32.05 -17.02 -13.04
N LYS A 4 31.19 -17.09 -12.03
CA LYS A 4 30.28 -18.23 -11.91
C LYS A 4 29.27 -18.11 -13.05
N VAL A 5 29.41 -18.97 -14.04
CA VAL A 5 28.43 -19.15 -15.11
C VAL A 5 27.11 -19.52 -14.45
N GLN A 6 26.03 -18.87 -14.87
CA GLN A 6 24.69 -19.20 -14.40
C GLN A 6 24.32 -20.60 -14.88
N THR A 7 23.93 -21.48 -13.95
CA THR A 7 23.63 -22.89 -14.23
C THR A 7 22.17 -23.25 -14.02
N ALA A 8 21.43 -22.44 -13.25
CA ALA A 8 20.04 -22.72 -12.91
C ALA A 8 19.04 -21.92 -13.75
N TRP A 9 17.90 -22.55 -14.03
CA TRP A 9 16.73 -21.93 -14.61
C TRP A 9 15.94 -21.20 -13.53
N VAL A 10 16.07 -19.88 -13.49
CA VAL A 10 15.38 -19.02 -12.52
C VAL A 10 14.21 -18.30 -13.17
N SER A 11 13.23 -17.88 -12.36
CA SER A 11 12.21 -16.93 -12.82
C SER A 11 12.87 -15.65 -13.32
N ARG A 12 12.37 -15.12 -14.44
CA ARG A 12 12.81 -13.82 -14.94
C ARG A 12 12.57 -12.73 -13.89
N PRO A 13 13.53 -11.78 -13.72
CA PRO A 13 13.30 -10.60 -12.89
C PRO A 13 12.06 -9.85 -13.36
N VAL A 14 11.23 -9.36 -12.43
CA VAL A 14 10.05 -8.56 -12.78
C VAL A 14 10.52 -7.26 -13.44
N GLY A 15 10.01 -6.98 -14.64
CA GLY A 15 10.46 -5.87 -15.48
C GLY A 15 11.80 -6.11 -16.18
N GLY A 16 12.43 -7.26 -16.01
CA GLY A 16 13.73 -7.58 -16.60
C GLY A 16 14.88 -6.69 -16.11
N ILE A 17 16.05 -6.93 -16.69
CA ILE A 17 17.25 -6.12 -16.42
C ILE A 17 17.14 -4.79 -17.15
N PRO A 18 17.46 -3.66 -16.49
CA PRO A 18 17.35 -2.35 -17.12
C PRO A 18 18.35 -2.22 -18.27
N VAL A 19 17.86 -1.80 -19.44
CA VAL A 19 18.70 -1.45 -20.60
C VAL A 19 18.50 0.01 -20.98
N SER A 20 19.21 0.50 -22.00
CA SER A 20 19.14 1.91 -22.42
C SER A 20 17.72 2.42 -22.68
N ALA A 21 16.83 1.56 -23.19
CA ALA A 21 15.42 1.90 -23.41
C ALA A 21 14.60 2.11 -22.11
N ASP A 22 15.05 1.57 -20.96
CA ASP A 22 14.42 1.80 -19.66
C ASP A 22 14.80 3.17 -19.05
N LEU A 23 15.77 3.89 -19.63
CA LEU A 23 16.26 5.17 -19.09
C LEU A 23 15.15 6.22 -19.03
N ALA A 24 14.54 6.52 -20.18
CA ALA A 24 13.49 7.52 -20.30
C ALA A 24 12.28 7.22 -19.38
N PRO A 25 11.66 6.03 -19.41
CA PRO A 25 10.52 5.76 -18.52
C PRO A 25 10.92 5.78 -17.04
N SER A 26 12.12 5.32 -16.67
CA SER A 26 12.58 5.38 -15.27
C SER A 26 12.72 6.83 -14.78
N ILE A 27 13.26 7.74 -15.60
CA ILE A 27 13.34 9.17 -15.27
C ILE A 27 11.94 9.78 -15.16
N ILE A 28 11.04 9.49 -16.11
CA ILE A 28 9.67 10.00 -16.09
C ILE A 28 8.97 9.60 -14.78
N PHE A 29 9.01 8.31 -14.42
CA PHE A 29 8.38 7.85 -13.17
C PHE A 29 9.08 8.42 -11.93
N ALA A 30 10.40 8.58 -11.92
CA ALA A 30 11.10 9.24 -10.81
C ALA A 30 10.59 10.67 -10.61
N VAL A 31 10.44 11.44 -11.68
CA VAL A 31 9.88 12.80 -11.64
C VAL A 31 8.42 12.77 -11.17
N LEU A 32 7.60 11.86 -11.71
CA LEU A 32 6.19 11.74 -11.33
C LEU A 32 6.02 11.42 -9.84
N TYR A 33 6.85 10.56 -9.24
CA TYR A 33 6.84 10.31 -7.80
C TYR A 33 7.40 11.51 -7.02
N ALA A 34 8.46 12.17 -7.51
CA ALA A 34 9.03 13.35 -6.87
C ALA A 34 8.03 14.52 -6.80
N LEU A 35 7.19 14.69 -7.82
CA LEU A 35 6.11 15.70 -7.85
C LEU A 35 5.03 15.45 -6.79
N LEU A 36 4.95 14.26 -6.20
CA LEU A 36 4.08 13.98 -5.05
C LEU A 36 4.67 14.51 -3.74
N LEU A 37 6.00 14.69 -3.65
CA LEU A 37 6.68 15.15 -2.42
C LEU A 37 6.25 16.55 -1.98
N PRO A 38 6.12 17.57 -2.84
CA PRO A 38 5.57 18.87 -2.43
C PRO A 38 4.19 18.75 -1.79
N ASN A 39 3.32 17.87 -2.32
CA ASN A 39 2.00 17.64 -1.75
C ASN A 39 2.09 16.96 -0.37
N ILE A 40 2.98 15.97 -0.24
CA ILE A 40 3.29 15.35 1.07
C ILE A 40 3.78 16.41 2.05
N ILE A 41 4.79 17.20 1.68
CA ILE A 41 5.40 18.22 2.55
C ILE A 41 4.34 19.26 2.95
N TYR A 42 3.55 19.72 1.99
CA TYR A 42 2.52 20.71 2.22
C TYR A 42 1.43 20.23 3.17
N ASN A 43 0.95 19.00 2.98
CA ASN A 43 -0.09 18.40 3.81
C ASN A 43 0.43 18.00 5.20
N PHE A 44 1.70 17.61 5.32
CA PHE A 44 2.30 17.17 6.58
C PHE A 44 2.79 18.34 7.44
N PHE A 45 3.44 19.35 6.85
CA PHE A 45 4.17 20.37 7.59
C PHE A 45 3.53 21.77 7.57
N ILE A 46 2.82 22.17 6.50
CA ILE A 46 2.48 23.59 6.28
C ILE A 46 1.01 23.91 6.61
N ARG A 47 0.03 23.33 5.91
CA ARG A 47 -1.31 23.98 5.86
C ARG A 47 -2.27 23.62 7.00
N LYS A 48 -2.09 22.49 7.68
CA LYS A 48 -2.80 22.06 8.92
C LYS A 48 -2.45 20.58 9.22
N PRO A 49 -1.90 20.23 10.40
CA PRO A 49 -1.72 18.83 10.85
C PRO A 49 -3.05 18.03 11.01
N ARG A 50 -4.17 18.61 10.54
CA ARG A 50 -5.50 18.00 10.55
C ARG A 50 -5.79 17.11 9.34
N ALA A 51 -5.11 17.27 8.20
CA ALA A 51 -5.29 16.38 7.04
C ALA A 51 -4.47 15.09 7.13
N TRP A 52 -3.45 15.10 7.99
CA TRP A 52 -2.53 14.00 8.17
C TRP A 52 -3.15 12.82 8.92
N ASN A 53 -2.86 11.62 8.45
CA ASN A 53 -3.18 10.37 9.12
C ASN A 53 -1.96 9.42 9.08
N VAL A 54 -1.68 8.78 10.21
CA VAL A 54 -0.69 7.70 10.36
C VAL A 54 -0.85 6.60 9.32
N ILE A 55 -2.10 6.34 8.87
CA ILE A 55 -2.37 5.34 7.82
C ILE A 55 -1.55 5.64 6.56
N GLN A 56 -1.33 6.90 6.18
CA GLN A 56 -0.63 7.30 4.95
C GLN A 56 0.91 7.24 5.05
N ILE A 57 1.49 6.95 6.23
CA ILE A 57 2.95 6.88 6.40
C ILE A 57 3.55 5.81 5.46
N SER A 58 2.90 4.65 5.35
CA SER A 58 3.36 3.58 4.45
C SER A 58 3.39 4.03 3.00
N THR A 59 2.38 4.76 2.51
CA THR A 59 2.31 5.30 1.15
C THR A 59 3.37 6.38 0.92
N VAL A 60 3.69 7.20 1.93
CA VAL A 60 4.81 8.16 1.82
C VAL A 60 6.15 7.44 1.71
N ILE A 61 6.41 6.47 2.59
CA ILE A 61 7.64 5.66 2.54
C ILE A 61 7.73 4.95 1.19
N PHE A 62 6.62 4.40 0.70
CA PHE A 62 6.53 3.74 -0.59
C PHE A 62 6.83 4.69 -1.75
N ALA A 63 6.26 5.90 -1.77
CA ALA A 63 6.54 6.90 -2.80
C ALA A 63 8.03 7.30 -2.82
N VAL A 64 8.64 7.49 -1.65
CA VAL A 64 10.08 7.82 -1.54
C VAL A 64 10.94 6.65 -1.99
N GLU A 65 10.60 5.43 -1.59
CA GLU A 65 11.26 4.20 -2.04
C GLU A 65 11.21 4.08 -3.57
N ARG A 66 10.05 4.36 -4.19
CA ARG A 66 9.88 4.28 -5.64
C ARG A 66 10.73 5.30 -6.40
N ILE A 67 11.03 6.46 -5.82
CA ILE A 67 12.00 7.42 -6.40
C ILE A 67 13.40 6.78 -6.42
N ALA A 68 13.85 6.24 -5.29
CA ALA A 68 15.16 5.58 -5.20
C ALA A 68 15.26 4.39 -6.17
N TRP A 69 14.21 3.57 -6.24
CA TRP A 69 14.11 2.46 -7.17
C TRP A 69 14.22 2.91 -8.63
N CYS A 70 13.49 3.95 -9.04
CA CYS A 70 13.55 4.48 -10.40
C CYS A 70 14.94 5.06 -10.73
N ILE A 71 15.59 5.73 -9.78
CA ILE A 71 16.97 6.24 -9.94
C ILE A 71 17.95 5.08 -10.13
N ILE A 72 17.88 4.04 -9.30
CA ILE A 72 18.73 2.85 -9.43
C ILE A 72 18.52 2.20 -10.80
N ARG A 73 17.27 2.08 -11.23
CA ARG A 73 16.92 1.51 -12.54
C ARG A 73 17.49 2.33 -13.70
N ALA A 74 17.42 3.67 -13.61
CA ALA A 74 18.02 4.57 -14.59
C ALA A 74 19.56 4.46 -14.63
N ILE A 75 20.22 4.35 -13.47
CA ILE A 75 21.67 4.15 -13.39
C ILE A 75 22.06 2.81 -14.01
N GLN A 76 21.32 1.73 -13.76
CA GLN A 76 21.56 0.42 -14.36
C GLN A 76 21.31 0.43 -15.88
N ALA A 77 20.41 1.27 -16.37
CA ALA A 77 20.20 1.46 -17.81
C ALA A 77 21.42 2.09 -18.49
N THR A 78 22.07 3.08 -17.87
CA THR A 78 23.25 3.78 -18.45
C THR A 78 24.58 3.08 -18.19
N HIS A 79 24.70 2.33 -17.09
CA HIS A 79 25.95 1.70 -16.63
C HIS A 79 25.81 0.16 -16.61
N PRO A 80 26.18 -0.54 -17.70
CA PRO A 80 26.04 -2.00 -17.80
C PRO A 80 26.73 -2.77 -16.68
N GLU A 81 27.85 -2.27 -16.16
CA GLU A 81 28.61 -2.87 -15.06
C GLU A 81 27.85 -2.87 -13.73
N LYS A 82 26.84 -2.00 -13.57
CA LYS A 82 25.98 -1.97 -12.37
C LYS A 82 24.81 -2.95 -12.46
N ARG A 83 24.52 -3.52 -13.63
CA ARG A 83 23.43 -4.50 -13.84
C ARG A 83 23.73 -5.85 -13.16
N SER A 84 25.01 -6.22 -13.11
CA SER A 84 25.48 -7.47 -12.50
C SER A 84 25.61 -7.41 -10.98
N SER A 85 25.38 -6.24 -10.36
CA SER A 85 25.42 -6.08 -8.92
C SER A 85 24.27 -6.86 -8.26
N GLY A 86 24.61 -7.97 -7.61
CA GLY A 86 23.64 -8.82 -6.90
C GLY A 86 22.86 -8.07 -5.81
N GLY A 87 23.49 -7.11 -5.13
CA GLY A 87 22.83 -6.29 -4.11
C GLY A 87 21.77 -5.36 -4.69
N LEU A 88 22.08 -4.67 -5.80
CA LEU A 88 21.12 -3.81 -6.49
C LEU A 88 19.98 -4.64 -7.10
N MET A 89 20.28 -5.81 -7.66
CA MET A 89 19.27 -6.73 -8.19
C MET A 89 18.30 -7.18 -7.11
N ASN A 90 18.82 -7.64 -5.97
CA ASN A 90 18.01 -8.08 -4.84
C ASN A 90 17.14 -6.93 -4.33
N TYR A 91 17.69 -5.73 -4.17
CA TYR A 91 16.92 -4.55 -3.76
C TYR A 91 15.76 -4.28 -4.72
N VAL A 92 16.05 -4.15 -6.02
CA VAL A 92 15.05 -3.87 -7.07
C VAL A 92 13.94 -4.93 -7.10
N GLN A 93 14.30 -6.21 -6.96
CA GLN A 93 13.34 -7.32 -6.99
C GLN A 93 12.53 -7.43 -5.70
N VAL A 94 13.12 -7.18 -4.54
CA VAL A 94 12.39 -7.17 -3.26
C VAL A 94 11.38 -6.03 -3.22
N THR A 95 11.77 -4.82 -3.61
CA THR A 95 10.84 -3.69 -3.46
C THR A 95 9.77 -3.65 -4.54
N VAL A 96 10.04 -4.13 -5.76
CA VAL A 96 8.99 -4.32 -6.78
C VAL A 96 7.99 -5.41 -6.36
N ALA A 97 8.46 -6.41 -5.60
CA ALA A 97 7.64 -7.48 -5.06
C ALA A 97 6.73 -7.05 -3.89
N LEU A 98 7.11 -6.03 -3.14
CA LEU A 98 6.42 -5.61 -1.91
C LEU A 98 5.52 -4.40 -2.09
N GLY A 99 5.76 -3.59 -3.11
CA GLY A 99 5.12 -2.28 -3.24
C GLY A 99 3.59 -2.30 -3.17
N PHE A 100 2.97 -3.12 -4.01
CA PHE A 100 1.51 -3.27 -4.04
C PHE A 100 0.92 -3.81 -2.72
N VAL A 101 1.69 -4.54 -1.90
CA VAL A 101 1.21 -5.07 -0.62
C VAL A 101 1.04 -3.95 0.41
N GLY A 102 1.99 -3.01 0.45
CA GLY A 102 1.90 -1.83 1.33
C GLY A 102 0.66 -1.00 1.06
N VAL A 103 0.40 -0.71 -0.23
CA VAL A 103 -0.79 0.03 -0.67
C VAL A 103 -2.08 -0.75 -0.37
N SER A 104 -2.08 -2.07 -0.56
CA SER A 104 -3.24 -2.92 -0.25
C SER A 104 -3.55 -2.97 1.25
N SER A 105 -2.53 -3.00 2.11
CA SER A 105 -2.70 -2.92 3.57
C SER A 105 -3.37 -1.61 4.00
N GLU A 106 -3.07 -0.50 3.32
CA GLU A 106 -3.76 0.78 3.61
C GLU A 106 -5.24 0.74 3.27
N ALA A 107 -5.63 0.11 2.15
CA ALA A 107 -7.04 -0.08 1.80
C ALA A 107 -7.81 -0.78 2.94
N ILE A 108 -7.20 -1.75 3.63
CA ILE A 108 -7.81 -2.42 4.80
C ILE A 108 -7.96 -1.48 5.99
N LYS A 109 -6.95 -0.65 6.27
CA LYS A 109 -7.02 0.33 7.36
C LYS A 109 -8.13 1.36 7.10
N LEU A 110 -8.31 1.77 5.85
CA LEU A 110 -9.39 2.68 5.44
C LEU A 110 -10.77 2.00 5.46
N LEU A 111 -10.84 0.74 5.04
CA LEU A 111 -12.04 -0.09 5.17
C LEU A 111 -12.45 -0.25 6.63
N ARG A 112 -11.50 -0.50 7.54
CA ARG A 112 -11.74 -0.56 8.99
C ARG A 112 -12.39 0.73 9.48
N CYS A 113 -11.82 1.88 9.15
CA CYS A 113 -12.37 3.17 9.55
C CYS A 113 -13.79 3.37 9.00
N THR A 114 -14.02 3.00 7.74
CA THR A 114 -15.34 3.13 7.09
C THR A 114 -16.38 2.25 7.77
N LEU A 115 -16.05 0.99 8.08
CA LEU A 115 -16.93 0.06 8.78
C LEU A 115 -17.20 0.47 10.22
N VAL A 116 -16.18 0.93 10.95
CA VAL A 116 -16.34 1.37 12.34
C VAL A 116 -17.19 2.63 12.42
N ASN A 117 -17.09 3.54 11.45
CA ASN A 117 -17.90 4.74 11.41
C ASN A 117 -19.41 4.45 11.34
N THR A 118 -19.86 3.32 10.76
CA THR A 118 -21.29 2.93 10.71
C THR A 118 -21.85 2.47 12.06
N THR A 119 -20.98 2.27 13.05
CA THR A 119 -21.35 1.81 14.40
C THR A 119 -21.44 2.95 15.42
N LEU A 120 -21.03 4.16 15.04
CA LEU A 120 -20.91 5.31 15.94
C LEU A 120 -22.11 6.27 15.77
N PRO A 121 -22.85 6.60 16.84
CA PRO A 121 -23.95 7.58 16.76
C PRO A 121 -23.50 8.96 16.30
N GLU A 122 -22.28 9.36 16.71
CA GLU A 122 -21.62 10.62 16.30
C GLU A 122 -21.45 10.74 14.78
N ASN A 123 -21.46 9.61 14.05
CA ASN A 123 -21.33 9.54 12.60
C ASN A 123 -22.65 9.20 11.89
N GLY A 124 -23.79 9.33 12.58
CA GLY A 124 -25.13 9.12 12.01
C GLY A 124 -25.67 7.69 12.16
N ALA A 125 -25.05 6.83 12.96
CA ALA A 125 -25.63 5.53 13.29
C ALA A 125 -26.85 5.68 14.20
N SER A 126 -27.91 4.91 13.94
CA SER A 126 -29.15 4.95 14.74
C SER A 126 -28.95 4.51 16.20
N LYS A 127 -27.98 3.63 16.46
CA LYS A 127 -27.63 3.13 17.80
C LYS A 127 -26.14 2.82 17.88
N ASP A 128 -25.58 3.00 19.07
CA ASP A 128 -24.19 2.59 19.38
C ASP A 128 -24.06 1.06 19.31
N ARG A 129 -23.28 0.56 18.35
CA ARG A 129 -23.12 -0.89 18.08
C ARG A 129 -21.71 -1.36 18.49
N ARG A 130 -21.44 -1.39 19.79
CA ARG A 130 -20.12 -1.75 20.38
C ARG A 130 -19.61 -3.12 19.96
N SER A 131 -20.45 -4.16 20.02
CA SER A 131 -20.03 -5.53 19.66
C SER A 131 -19.61 -5.65 18.19
N ALA A 132 -20.36 -5.02 17.28
CA ALA A 132 -20.04 -5.02 15.85
C ALA A 132 -18.73 -4.27 15.57
N ARG A 133 -18.52 -3.12 16.24
CA ARG A 133 -17.27 -2.34 16.14
C ARG A 133 -16.05 -3.17 16.51
N ARG A 134 -16.13 -3.89 17.63
CA ARG A 134 -15.05 -4.75 18.11
C ARG A 134 -14.74 -5.86 17.10
N TYR A 135 -15.77 -6.47 16.51
CA TYR A 135 -15.62 -7.47 15.46
C TYR A 135 -14.94 -6.90 14.21
N TYR A 136 -15.38 -5.75 13.70
CA TYR A 136 -14.76 -5.09 12.55
C TYR A 136 -13.28 -4.77 12.78
N ARG A 137 -12.93 -4.28 13.97
CA ARG A 137 -11.54 -4.01 14.33
C ARG A 137 -10.68 -5.27 14.31
N TYR A 138 -11.10 -6.34 15.00
CA TYR A 138 -10.33 -7.58 15.03
C TYR A 138 -10.22 -8.23 13.65
N PHE A 139 -11.31 -8.26 12.90
CA PHE A 139 -11.32 -8.76 11.54
C PHE A 139 -10.29 -8.02 10.68
N CYS A 140 -10.35 -6.69 10.63
CA CYS A 140 -9.43 -5.89 9.83
C CYS A 140 -7.98 -5.99 10.31
N VAL A 141 -7.72 -6.10 11.61
CA VAL A 141 -6.35 -6.29 12.14
C VAL A 141 -5.80 -7.66 11.72
N PHE A 142 -6.58 -8.74 11.88
CA PHE A 142 -6.15 -10.06 11.44
C PHE A 142 -5.93 -10.13 9.92
N PHE A 143 -6.79 -9.44 9.17
CA PHE A 143 -6.68 -9.35 7.71
C PHE A 143 -5.46 -8.53 7.28
N GLU A 144 -5.16 -7.42 7.97
CA GLU A 144 -3.94 -6.64 7.79
C GLU A 144 -2.68 -7.47 8.09
N LEU A 145 -2.68 -8.26 9.16
CA LEU A 145 -1.60 -9.19 9.49
C LEU A 145 -1.43 -10.29 8.43
N SER A 146 -2.51 -10.72 7.78
CA SER A 146 -2.45 -11.69 6.68
C SER A 146 -1.74 -11.09 5.46
N PHE A 147 -1.99 -9.81 5.14
CA PHE A 147 -1.22 -9.10 4.10
C PHE A 147 0.27 -8.99 4.47
N LEU A 148 0.58 -8.67 5.73
CA LEU A 148 1.97 -8.64 6.20
C LEU A 148 2.62 -10.03 6.09
N GLY A 149 1.91 -11.08 6.48
CA GLY A 149 2.37 -12.47 6.34
C GLY A 149 2.68 -12.84 4.89
N ALA A 150 1.87 -12.37 3.94
CA ALA A 150 2.09 -12.59 2.50
C ALA A 150 3.40 -11.96 1.98
N THR A 151 3.96 -10.96 2.67
CA THR A 151 5.25 -10.35 2.29
C THR A 151 6.46 -11.21 2.64
N ILE A 152 6.36 -12.04 3.67
CA ILE A 152 7.50 -12.78 4.23
C ILE A 152 8.13 -13.73 3.18
N PRO A 153 7.38 -14.56 2.45
CA PRO A 153 7.96 -15.41 1.41
C PRO A 153 8.60 -14.58 0.29
N GLY A 154 8.01 -13.43 -0.05
CA GLY A 154 8.53 -12.51 -1.07
C GLY A 154 9.88 -11.90 -0.68
N ILE A 155 10.05 -11.50 0.58
CA ILE A 155 11.32 -10.97 1.12
C ILE A 155 12.40 -12.05 1.10
N ILE A 156 12.09 -13.24 1.63
CA ILE A 156 13.03 -14.35 1.70
C ILE A 156 13.50 -14.74 0.30
N ALA A 157 12.56 -14.88 -0.64
CA ALA A 157 12.87 -15.22 -2.01
C ALA A 157 13.69 -14.12 -2.70
N GLY A 158 13.25 -12.85 -2.61
CA GLY A 158 14.00 -11.74 -3.20
C GLY A 158 15.43 -11.59 -2.65
N GLY A 159 15.64 -11.86 -1.36
CA GLY A 159 16.98 -11.88 -0.76
C GLY A 159 17.85 -13.05 -1.22
N LYS A 160 17.24 -14.21 -1.51
CA LYS A 160 17.92 -15.41 -2.03
C LYS A 160 18.05 -15.43 -3.56
N TYR A 161 17.51 -14.45 -4.29
CA TYR A 161 17.48 -14.45 -5.75
C TYR A 161 18.88 -14.61 -6.36
N ASN A 162 19.87 -13.87 -5.85
CA ASN A 162 21.24 -13.94 -6.33
C ASN A 162 21.88 -15.34 -6.21
N SER A 163 21.64 -16.05 -5.10
CA SER A 163 22.19 -17.40 -4.88
C SER A 163 21.42 -18.48 -5.62
N ALA A 164 20.12 -18.28 -5.85
CA ALA A 164 19.26 -19.17 -6.63
C ALA A 164 19.71 -19.33 -8.09
N ARG A 165 20.47 -18.39 -8.65
CA ARG A 165 21.01 -18.46 -10.03
C ARG A 165 21.98 -19.62 -10.27
N PHE A 166 22.58 -20.15 -9.21
CA PHE A 166 23.65 -21.15 -9.33
C PHE A 166 23.22 -22.55 -8.88
N ASP A 167 21.97 -22.72 -8.45
CA ASP A 167 21.47 -23.96 -7.86
C ASP A 167 19.98 -24.14 -8.22
N GLN A 168 19.68 -25.20 -8.98
CA GLN A 168 18.33 -25.44 -9.50
C GLN A 168 17.31 -25.70 -8.37
N ALA A 169 17.68 -26.40 -7.30
CA ALA A 169 16.78 -26.67 -6.19
C ALA A 169 16.39 -25.35 -5.48
N LYS A 170 17.36 -24.46 -5.29
CA LYS A 170 17.10 -23.12 -4.73
C LYS A 170 16.31 -22.23 -5.70
N ALA A 171 16.52 -22.36 -7.00
CA ALA A 171 15.73 -21.65 -8.02
C ALA A 171 14.26 -22.03 -7.98
N ASP A 172 13.97 -23.32 -7.86
CA ASP A 172 12.60 -23.84 -7.77
C ASP A 172 11.92 -23.40 -6.47
N GLU A 173 12.59 -23.56 -5.31
CA GLU A 173 12.10 -23.07 -4.02
C GLU A 173 11.80 -21.56 -4.06
N ASN A 174 12.74 -20.78 -4.61
CA ASN A 174 12.60 -19.34 -4.76
C ASN A 174 11.39 -18.97 -5.62
N MET A 175 11.18 -19.64 -6.76
CA MET A 175 10.01 -19.42 -7.59
C MET A 175 8.70 -19.73 -6.85
N HIS A 176 8.65 -20.84 -6.11
CA HIS A 176 7.47 -21.22 -5.33
C HIS A 176 7.12 -20.16 -4.28
N LEU A 177 8.12 -19.63 -3.56
CA LEU A 177 7.93 -18.56 -2.58
C LEU A 177 7.41 -17.26 -3.22
N LEU A 178 7.98 -16.86 -4.38
CA LEU A 178 7.53 -15.65 -5.10
C LEU A 178 6.09 -15.78 -5.62
N LYS A 179 5.73 -16.95 -6.16
CA LYS A 179 4.38 -17.26 -6.62
C LYS A 179 3.40 -17.30 -5.44
N ALA A 180 3.75 -17.98 -4.35
CA ALA A 180 2.92 -18.05 -3.15
C ALA A 180 2.63 -16.66 -2.58
N SER A 181 3.66 -15.82 -2.40
CA SER A 181 3.52 -14.44 -1.93
C SER A 181 2.56 -13.62 -2.80
N SER A 182 2.76 -13.67 -4.12
CA SER A 182 1.95 -12.88 -5.08
C SER A 182 0.50 -13.39 -5.16
N SER A 183 0.30 -14.71 -5.15
CA SER A 183 -1.03 -15.34 -5.19
C SER A 183 -1.82 -15.07 -3.91
N VAL A 184 -1.20 -15.18 -2.73
CA VAL A 184 -1.87 -14.88 -1.46
C VAL A 184 -2.26 -13.41 -1.41
N ALA A 185 -1.34 -12.50 -1.77
CA ALA A 185 -1.66 -11.07 -1.79
C ALA A 185 -2.80 -10.74 -2.77
N LEU A 186 -2.82 -11.34 -3.97
CA LEU A 186 -3.91 -11.19 -4.92
C LEU A 186 -5.24 -11.72 -4.37
N ALA A 187 -5.24 -12.90 -3.74
CA ALA A 187 -6.43 -13.46 -3.13
C ALA A 187 -6.99 -12.54 -2.02
N LEU A 188 -6.12 -11.98 -1.17
CA LEU A 188 -6.50 -11.01 -0.16
C LEU A 188 -7.05 -9.71 -0.78
N GLN A 189 -6.49 -9.24 -1.90
CA GLN A 189 -7.04 -8.09 -2.63
C GLN A 189 -8.44 -8.39 -3.19
N VAL A 190 -8.67 -9.57 -3.77
CA VAL A 190 -10.01 -10.00 -4.22
C VAL A 190 -11.00 -9.98 -3.06
N VAL A 191 -10.63 -10.55 -1.92
CA VAL A 191 -11.46 -10.54 -0.71
C VAL A 191 -11.73 -9.10 -0.24
N THR A 192 -10.76 -8.20 -0.34
CA THR A 192 -10.93 -6.77 -0.01
C THR A 192 -11.96 -6.09 -0.90
N VAL A 193 -11.91 -6.35 -2.21
CA VAL A 193 -12.91 -5.84 -3.18
C VAL A 193 -14.29 -6.39 -2.82
N LEU A 194 -14.40 -7.70 -2.60
CA LEU A 194 -15.68 -8.33 -2.25
C LEU A 194 -16.26 -7.76 -0.96
N ILE A 195 -15.46 -7.61 0.10
CA ILE A 195 -15.93 -7.02 1.37
C ILE A 195 -16.35 -5.57 1.16
N SER A 196 -15.60 -4.79 0.40
CA SER A 196 -15.95 -3.39 0.12
C SER A 196 -17.28 -3.28 -0.62
N LEU A 197 -17.50 -4.12 -1.64
CA LEU A 197 -18.77 -4.17 -2.38
C LEU A 197 -19.92 -4.69 -1.49
N LEU A 198 -19.71 -5.77 -0.76
CA LEU A 198 -20.72 -6.32 0.16
C LEU A 198 -21.11 -5.30 1.23
N ALA A 199 -20.14 -4.56 1.77
CA ALA A 199 -20.39 -3.50 2.73
C ALA A 199 -21.27 -2.40 2.10
N ALA A 200 -20.94 -1.95 0.87
CA ALA A 200 -21.71 -0.94 0.16
C ALA A 200 -23.19 -1.33 -0.06
N PHE A 201 -23.46 -2.62 -0.30
CA PHE A 201 -24.82 -3.11 -0.57
C PHE A 201 -25.60 -3.55 0.67
N LYS A 202 -24.92 -4.09 1.70
CA LYS A 202 -25.59 -4.70 2.87
C LYS A 202 -25.65 -3.80 4.09
N VAL A 203 -24.71 -2.86 4.25
CA VAL A 203 -24.68 -1.99 5.44
C VAL A 203 -25.44 -0.71 5.12
N LYS A 204 -26.59 -0.50 5.76
CA LYS A 204 -27.49 0.62 5.45
C LYS A 204 -26.87 1.99 5.80
N GLU A 205 -26.11 2.06 6.89
CA GLU A 205 -25.52 3.30 7.41
C GLU A 205 -24.13 3.61 6.83
N ILE A 206 -23.68 2.87 5.80
CA ILE A 206 -22.38 3.10 5.18
C ILE A 206 -22.45 4.14 4.06
N ASP A 207 -21.41 4.95 3.95
CA ASP A 207 -21.21 5.78 2.78
C ASP A 207 -20.72 4.90 1.61
N ARG A 208 -21.65 4.59 0.70
CA ARG A 208 -21.40 3.71 -0.45
C ARG A 208 -20.28 4.22 -1.35
N MET A 209 -20.12 5.53 -1.47
CA MET A 209 -19.08 6.11 -2.33
C MET A 209 -17.69 5.72 -1.83
N ARG A 210 -17.47 5.76 -0.52
CA ARG A 210 -16.18 5.36 0.09
C ARG A 210 -15.86 3.89 -0.17
N CYS A 211 -16.87 3.02 -0.10
CA CYS A 211 -16.71 1.61 -0.41
C CYS A 211 -16.37 1.36 -1.88
N PHE A 212 -17.03 2.06 -2.81
CA PHE A 212 -16.70 1.97 -4.24
C PHE A 212 -15.31 2.53 -4.55
N GLU A 213 -14.89 3.60 -3.87
CA GLU A 213 -13.53 4.13 -3.98
C GLU A 213 -12.48 3.11 -3.51
N LEU A 214 -12.70 2.48 -2.36
CA LEU A 214 -11.79 1.43 -1.85
C LEU A 214 -11.75 0.21 -2.77
N ALA A 215 -12.89 -0.21 -3.30
CA ALA A 215 -12.96 -1.27 -4.29
C ALA A 215 -12.20 -0.89 -5.57
N GLY A 216 -12.39 0.34 -6.08
CA GLY A 216 -11.71 0.85 -7.26
C GLY A 216 -10.20 0.96 -7.11
N LEU A 217 -9.72 1.51 -5.98
CA LEU A 217 -8.29 1.56 -5.65
C LEU A 217 -7.68 0.17 -5.52
N THR A 218 -8.42 -0.78 -4.93
CA THR A 218 -7.97 -2.16 -4.78
C THR A 218 -7.93 -2.88 -6.14
N LEU A 219 -8.94 -2.69 -6.99
CA LEU A 219 -8.96 -3.24 -8.36
C LEU A 219 -7.78 -2.72 -9.20
N LEU A 220 -7.47 -1.43 -9.07
CA LEU A 220 -6.32 -0.83 -9.74
C LEU A 220 -5.00 -1.46 -9.28
N ILE A 221 -4.82 -1.66 -7.97
CA ILE A 221 -3.59 -2.23 -7.39
C ILE A 221 -3.51 -3.77 -7.50
N MET A 222 -4.53 -4.44 -8.04
CA MET A 222 -4.47 -5.86 -8.41
C MET A 222 -3.66 -6.11 -9.69
N SER A 223 -3.48 -5.10 -10.53
CA SER A 223 -2.72 -5.24 -11.79
C SER A 223 -1.26 -5.69 -11.57
N PRO A 224 -0.47 -5.11 -10.64
CA PRO A 224 0.90 -5.55 -10.35
C PRO A 224 1.06 -7.03 -9.96
N PRO A 225 0.31 -7.59 -8.98
CA PRO A 225 0.45 -9.02 -8.66
C PRO A 225 0.00 -9.94 -9.79
N ILE A 226 -1.01 -9.57 -10.59
CA ILE A 226 -1.41 -10.32 -11.78
C ILE A 226 -0.27 -10.37 -12.79
N TYR A 227 0.27 -9.19 -13.17
CA TYR A 227 1.41 -9.08 -14.08
C TYR A 227 2.61 -9.91 -13.56
N ARG A 228 2.90 -9.81 -12.26
CA ARG A 228 3.99 -10.55 -11.63
C ARG A 228 3.79 -12.06 -11.71
N LEU A 229 2.59 -12.58 -11.46
CA LEU A 229 2.30 -14.02 -11.59
C LEU A 229 2.50 -14.53 -13.03
N CYS A 230 2.12 -13.73 -14.02
CA CYS A 230 2.39 -14.03 -15.43
C CYS A 230 3.91 -14.10 -15.70
N VAL A 231 4.67 -13.09 -15.28
CA VAL A 231 6.13 -13.03 -15.53
C VAL A 231 6.90 -14.10 -14.78
N LEU A 232 6.54 -14.40 -13.52
CA LEU A 232 7.21 -15.43 -12.71
C LEU A 232 7.10 -16.83 -13.30
N SER A 233 6.15 -17.05 -14.21
CA SER A 233 5.98 -18.31 -14.93
C SER A 233 6.99 -18.49 -16.06
N VAL A 234 7.65 -17.41 -16.50
CA VAL A 234 8.70 -17.43 -17.51
C VAL A 234 10.05 -17.67 -16.84
N ARG A 235 10.70 -18.79 -17.20
CA ARG A 235 12.05 -19.14 -16.72
C ARG A 235 13.13 -18.71 -17.72
N THR A 236 14.33 -18.44 -17.20
CA THR A 236 15.50 -18.12 -18.02
C THR A 236 16.78 -18.69 -17.39
N ILE A 237 17.70 -19.13 -18.24
CA ILE A 237 19.08 -19.50 -17.85
C ILE A 237 20.02 -18.29 -17.87
N ASP A 238 19.65 -17.23 -18.57
CA ASP A 238 20.39 -15.97 -18.58
C ASP A 238 19.46 -14.87 -18.06
N VAL A 239 19.73 -14.39 -16.84
CA VAL A 239 18.99 -13.27 -16.27
C VAL A 239 19.35 -11.94 -16.91
N PHE A 240 20.54 -11.84 -17.52
CA PHE A 240 21.05 -10.61 -18.14
C PHE A 240 20.60 -10.41 -19.58
N ALA A 241 20.04 -11.45 -20.19
CA ALA A 241 19.37 -11.37 -21.47
C ALA A 241 18.23 -10.32 -21.42
N PRO A 242 18.25 -9.30 -22.29
CA PRO A 242 17.23 -8.27 -22.30
C PRO A 242 15.89 -8.85 -22.75
N ILE A 243 14.82 -8.44 -22.07
CA ILE A 243 13.45 -8.82 -22.47
C ILE A 243 13.00 -8.00 -23.69
N PRO A 244 12.05 -8.50 -24.51
CA PRO A 244 11.47 -7.75 -25.63
C PRO A 244 10.94 -6.38 -25.21
N THR A 245 10.96 -5.41 -26.13
CA THR A 245 10.46 -4.05 -25.87
C THR A 245 8.99 -4.04 -25.44
N SER A 246 8.16 -4.91 -26.02
CA SER A 246 6.75 -5.09 -25.64
C SER A 246 6.60 -5.42 -24.16
N ASP A 247 7.38 -6.36 -23.65
CA ASP A 247 7.29 -6.85 -22.26
C ASP A 247 7.69 -5.77 -21.25
N ARG A 248 8.63 -4.88 -21.65
CA ARG A 248 9.02 -3.70 -20.85
C ARG A 248 7.89 -2.68 -20.81
N VAL A 249 7.27 -2.39 -21.95
CA VAL A 249 6.12 -1.48 -22.01
C VAL A 249 4.99 -2.01 -21.11
N LEU A 250 4.71 -3.32 -21.17
CA LEU A 250 3.75 -3.97 -20.29
C LEU A 250 4.13 -3.84 -18.81
N PHE A 251 5.40 -3.96 -18.45
CA PHE A 251 5.86 -3.72 -17.07
C PHE A 251 5.49 -2.32 -16.58
N TYR A 252 5.81 -1.28 -17.34
CA TYR A 252 5.49 0.10 -16.92
C TYR A 252 3.98 0.35 -16.84
N ILE A 253 3.19 -0.19 -17.79
CA ILE A 253 1.74 0.02 -17.86
C ILE A 253 0.98 -0.77 -16.79
N PHE A 254 1.30 -2.04 -16.58
CA PHE A 254 0.54 -2.94 -15.70
C PHE A 254 1.12 -3.03 -14.28
N HIS A 255 2.39 -2.68 -14.10
CA HIS A 255 3.02 -2.69 -12.77
C HIS A 255 3.15 -1.28 -12.21
N LEU A 256 3.87 -0.39 -12.89
CA LEU A 256 4.27 0.88 -12.27
C LEU A 256 3.20 1.98 -12.35
N ALA A 257 2.46 2.07 -13.46
CA ALA A 257 1.40 3.07 -13.62
C ALA A 257 0.24 2.91 -12.63
N PRO A 258 -0.31 1.69 -12.37
CA PRO A 258 -1.41 1.51 -11.43
C PRO A 258 -0.96 1.80 -9.99
N GLU A 259 0.28 1.42 -9.64
CA GLU A 259 0.90 1.79 -8.36
C GLU A 259 0.95 3.31 -8.21
N TRP A 260 1.49 4.03 -9.20
CA TRP A 260 1.61 5.49 -9.14
C TRP A 260 0.24 6.19 -9.06
N ILE A 261 -0.74 5.78 -9.87
CA ILE A 261 -2.09 6.36 -9.84
C ILE A 261 -2.73 6.16 -8.47
N CYS A 262 -2.64 4.97 -7.90
CA CYS A 262 -3.21 4.67 -6.58
C CYS A 262 -2.56 5.53 -5.48
N VAL A 263 -1.23 5.61 -5.48
CA VAL A 263 -0.46 6.44 -4.54
C VAL A 263 -0.79 7.93 -4.71
N SER A 264 -0.90 8.41 -5.95
CA SER A 264 -1.26 9.79 -6.26
C SER A 264 -2.65 10.14 -5.71
N ILE A 265 -3.65 9.26 -5.89
CA ILE A 265 -4.99 9.45 -5.31
C ILE A 265 -4.94 9.48 -3.78
N LEU A 266 -4.23 8.53 -3.16
CA LEU A 266 -4.12 8.44 -1.70
C LEU A 266 -3.39 9.64 -1.07
N LEU A 267 -2.39 10.20 -1.76
CA LEU A 267 -1.62 11.34 -1.26
C LEU A 267 -2.25 12.70 -1.59
N SER A 268 -3.01 12.79 -2.69
CA SER A 268 -3.69 14.03 -3.09
C SER A 268 -5.01 14.25 -2.38
N THR A 269 -5.64 13.20 -1.88
CA THR A 269 -6.90 13.29 -1.14
C THR A 269 -6.66 13.49 0.35
N ASN A 270 -7.54 14.29 0.98
CA ASN A 270 -7.59 14.36 2.43
C ASN A 270 -8.27 13.09 2.97
N VAL A 271 -7.48 12.01 3.08
CA VAL A 271 -7.92 10.68 3.52
C VAL A 271 -8.67 10.76 4.87
N ARG A 272 -8.24 11.66 5.75
CA ARG A 272 -8.90 11.85 7.04
C ARG A 272 -10.33 12.35 6.91
N ALA A 273 -10.53 13.40 6.13
CA ALA A 273 -11.87 13.93 5.86
C ALA A 273 -12.70 12.96 5.02
N ARG A 274 -12.08 12.32 4.01
CA ARG A 274 -12.77 11.42 3.07
C ARG A 274 -13.29 10.17 3.75
N PHE A 275 -12.47 9.53 4.58
CA PHE A 275 -12.80 8.26 5.24
C PHE A 275 -13.24 8.42 6.70
N GLY A 276 -13.29 9.64 7.22
CA GLY A 276 -13.66 9.92 8.60
C GLY A 276 -12.69 9.28 9.59
N THR A 277 -11.39 9.32 9.30
CA THR A 277 -10.38 8.68 10.15
C THR A 277 -9.93 9.60 11.28
N GLY A 278 -9.43 9.04 12.38
CA GLY A 278 -8.65 9.81 13.35
C GLY A 278 -7.28 10.23 12.79
N ARG A 279 -6.54 11.06 13.53
CA ARG A 279 -5.12 11.36 13.25
C ARG A 279 -4.26 10.09 13.27
N TRP A 280 -4.63 9.17 14.15
CA TRP A 280 -4.03 7.84 14.30
C TRP A 280 -4.86 6.78 13.57
N GLY A 281 -5.75 7.13 12.64
CA GLY A 281 -6.73 6.17 12.12
C GLY A 281 -7.71 5.71 13.21
N ASP A 282 -8.16 4.45 13.10
CA ASP A 282 -8.94 3.75 14.14
C ASP A 282 -8.11 2.60 14.72
N TYR A 283 -7.13 2.91 15.58
CA TYR A 283 -6.34 1.92 16.35
C TYR A 283 -6.76 1.84 17.82
N GLU A 284 -7.84 2.53 18.21
CA GLU A 284 -8.35 2.47 19.59
C GLU A 284 -8.99 1.10 19.86
N ILE A 285 -8.19 0.13 20.31
CA ILE A 285 -8.69 -1.22 20.63
C ILE A 285 -9.61 -1.17 21.86
N ALA A 286 -9.33 -0.28 22.82
CA ALA A 286 -10.11 -0.12 24.05
C ALA A 286 -11.11 1.04 23.94
N GLU A 287 -12.38 0.77 24.25
CA GLU A 287 -13.45 1.81 24.28
C GLU A 287 -13.36 2.74 25.50
N SER A 288 -12.57 2.37 26.52
CA SER A 288 -12.42 3.14 27.76
C SER A 288 -12.01 4.59 27.52
N GLU A 289 -11.12 4.84 26.56
CA GLU A 289 -10.67 6.19 26.23
C GLU A 289 -11.74 7.01 25.50
N ARG A 290 -12.62 6.36 24.72
CA ARG A 290 -13.78 7.05 24.12
C ARG A 290 -14.80 7.40 25.20
N ASP A 291 -15.12 6.46 26.08
CA ASP A 291 -16.08 6.68 27.17
C ASP A 291 -15.61 7.82 28.10
N LYS A 292 -14.29 7.91 28.40
CA LYS A 292 -13.72 9.04 29.14
C LYS A 292 -13.90 10.38 28.41
N ARG A 293 -13.66 10.42 27.09
CA ARG A 293 -13.83 11.64 26.27
C ARG A 293 -15.28 12.10 26.22
N LEU A 294 -16.22 11.17 26.07
CA LEU A 294 -17.65 11.47 26.07
C LEU A 294 -18.11 12.01 27.43
N LYS A 295 -17.72 11.36 28.53
CA LYS A 295 -18.02 11.85 29.88
C LYS A 295 -17.49 13.27 30.12
N LYS A 296 -16.24 13.53 29.71
CA LYS A 296 -15.65 14.86 29.82
C LYS A 296 -16.41 15.91 28.99
N ALA A 297 -16.81 15.57 27.77
CA ALA A 297 -17.59 16.46 26.92
C ALA A 297 -18.99 16.74 27.49
N GLU A 298 -19.64 15.74 28.07
CA GLU A 298 -20.92 15.91 28.77
C GLU A 298 -20.77 16.81 30.02
N GLU A 299 -19.70 16.64 30.79
CA GLU A 299 -19.39 17.49 31.95
C GLU A 299 -19.12 18.95 31.52
N GLU A 300 -18.35 19.17 30.45
CA GLU A 300 -18.10 20.50 29.90
C GLU A 300 -19.38 21.15 29.36
N ALA A 301 -20.24 20.39 28.66
CA ALA A 301 -21.52 20.89 28.17
C ALA A 301 -22.46 21.30 29.33
N LYS A 302 -22.49 20.51 30.42
CA LYS A 302 -23.25 20.86 31.63
C LYS A 302 -22.70 22.12 32.30
N ARG A 303 -21.36 22.28 32.38
CA ARG A 303 -20.73 23.50 32.93
C ARG A 303 -21.07 24.74 32.11
N LEU A 304 -21.08 24.64 30.78
CA LEU A 304 -21.46 25.75 29.89
C LEU A 304 -22.94 26.13 30.05
N GLN A 305 -23.83 25.15 30.23
CA GLN A 305 -25.25 25.43 30.51
C GLN A 305 -25.48 26.05 31.90
N GLN A 306 -24.60 25.78 32.87
CA GLN A 306 -24.69 26.29 34.24
C GLN A 306 -23.98 27.62 34.49
N SER A 307 -23.26 28.18 33.50
CA SER A 307 -22.78 29.58 33.55
C SER A 307 -23.75 30.49 32.78
N PRO A 308 -24.84 30.96 33.41
CA PRO A 308 -25.62 32.05 32.83
C PRO A 308 -24.77 33.32 32.78
N ALA A 309 -25.07 34.17 31.79
CA ALA A 309 -24.40 35.42 31.48
C ALA A 309 -24.40 36.41 32.66
N ASN A 310 -23.45 36.26 33.59
CA ASN A 310 -23.06 37.35 34.49
C ASN A 310 -22.13 38.29 33.72
N GLY A 311 -22.74 39.09 32.84
CA GLY A 311 -22.03 40.00 31.95
C GLY A 311 -22.88 41.21 31.57
N THR A 312 -23.08 42.10 32.55
CA THR A 312 -23.20 43.56 32.37
C THR A 312 -24.40 44.10 31.58
N GLU A 313 -25.54 44.21 32.26
CA GLU A 313 -26.30 45.47 32.23
C GLU A 313 -25.57 46.47 33.16
N THR A 314 -24.81 47.40 32.59
CA THR A 314 -24.46 48.65 33.27
C THR A 314 -24.84 49.79 32.36
N VAL A 315 -25.89 50.47 32.81
CA VAL A 315 -26.42 51.78 32.38
C VAL A 315 -25.34 52.85 32.45
#